data_AF-A0A944GH85-F1
#
_entry.id   AF-A0A944GH85-F1
#
_cell.length_a   1.000
_cell.length_b   1.000
_cell.length_c   1.000
_cell.angle_alpha   90.00
_cell.angle_beta   90.00
_cell.angle_gamma   90.00
#
_symmetry.space_group_name_H-M   'P 1'
#
loop_
_entity.id
_entity.type
_entity.pdbx_description
1 polymer ?
#
loop_
_entity_poly.entity_id
_entity_poly.type
_entity_poly.pdbx_seq_one_letter_code
_entity_poly.pdbx_strand_id
1 'polypeptide(L)'
;MKIRILSLLLFLIPLPAVAQTYETIDACQALDREITAAQEEAAALSKLFDGTNDETAYLTDLYEGIKILTKTGEMFFKAADSHETACKDALKAAKNDDALLALYDRYLMPAQTAKAFFKKARSVAIALNRQGDVDTFNQTMVEFDTTVMQIVGVCETDLAASDKLPLCKAISAKFSDALQP
;
A
#
# COMPACT_ATOMS: atom_id res chain seq x y z
N MET A 1 -18.13 49.83 -50.63
CA MET A 1 -18.63 48.83 -49.68
C MET A 1 -17.45 48.11 -49.04
N LYS A 2 -17.23 48.26 -47.73
CA LYS A 2 -16.22 47.52 -46.95
C LYS A 2 -16.99 46.73 -45.89
N ILE A 3 -16.99 45.40 -45.99
CA ILE A 3 -17.54 44.51 -44.98
C ILE A 3 -16.55 44.50 -43.81
N ARG A 4 -16.99 45.01 -42.65
CA ARG A 4 -16.22 44.89 -41.39
C ARG A 4 -16.55 43.54 -40.76
N ILE A 5 -15.66 42.57 -40.96
CA ILE A 5 -15.56 41.39 -40.08
C ILE A 5 -14.85 41.90 -38.82
N LEU A 6 -15.62 42.25 -37.79
CA LEU A 6 -15.06 42.63 -36.50
C LEU A 6 -15.53 41.64 -35.44
N SER A 7 -14.61 40.73 -35.14
CA SER A 7 -14.34 40.19 -33.80
C SER A 7 -15.50 39.56 -33.03
N LEU A 8 -15.84 38.32 -33.36
CA LEU A 8 -16.06 37.31 -32.32
C LEU A 8 -14.69 36.82 -31.83
N LEU A 9 -14.01 37.65 -31.04
CA LEU A 9 -13.00 37.16 -30.11
C LEU A 9 -13.76 36.51 -28.96
N LEU A 10 -14.21 35.27 -29.20
CA LEU A 10 -14.54 34.34 -28.14
C LEU A 10 -13.30 34.25 -27.25
N PHE A 11 -13.40 34.89 -26.09
CA PHE A 11 -12.47 34.76 -24.99
C PHE A 11 -12.32 33.27 -24.65
N LEU A 12 -11.31 32.62 -25.22
CA LEU A 12 -10.69 31.44 -24.64
C LEU A 12 -10.00 31.91 -23.36
N ILE A 13 -10.79 32.08 -22.30
CA ILE A 13 -10.24 32.15 -20.94
C ILE A 13 -9.68 30.76 -20.70
N PRO A 14 -8.36 30.57 -20.52
CA PRO A 14 -7.86 29.33 -19.97
C PRO A 14 -8.47 29.23 -18.56
N LEU A 15 -9.47 28.36 -18.41
CA LEU A 15 -9.90 27.93 -17.09
C LEU A 15 -8.62 27.50 -16.35
N PRO A 16 -8.40 27.95 -15.10
CA PRO A 16 -7.25 27.47 -14.34
C PRO A 16 -7.33 25.94 -14.36
N ALA A 17 -6.31 25.31 -14.93
CA ALA A 17 -6.23 23.86 -14.96
C ALA A 17 -6.38 23.41 -13.50
N VAL A 18 -7.51 22.74 -13.20
CA VAL A 18 -7.80 22.27 -11.86
C VAL A 18 -6.62 21.39 -11.48
N ALA A 19 -5.85 21.79 -10.46
CA ALA A 19 -4.71 21.03 -10.01
C ALA A 19 -5.21 19.63 -9.65
N GLN A 20 -4.79 18.63 -10.42
CA GLN A 20 -5.22 17.25 -10.19
C GLN A 20 -4.59 16.77 -8.87
N THR A 21 -5.46 16.56 -7.90
CA THR A 21 -5.17 15.97 -6.59
C THR A 21 -5.60 14.51 -6.59
N TYR A 22 -5.10 13.76 -5.61
CA TYR A 22 -5.50 12.37 -5.41
C TYR A 22 -7.04 12.21 -5.36
N GLU A 23 -7.72 13.12 -4.66
CA GLU A 23 -9.19 13.09 -4.52
C GLU A 23 -9.95 13.53 -5.79
N THR A 24 -9.27 13.92 -6.86
CA THR A 24 -9.91 14.36 -8.12
C THR A 24 -9.62 13.44 -9.30
N ILE A 25 -8.77 12.43 -9.12
CA ILE A 25 -8.43 11.45 -10.15
C ILE A 25 -9.26 10.17 -9.90
N ASP A 26 -10.18 9.85 -10.81
CA ASP A 26 -11.11 8.71 -10.67
C ASP A 26 -10.39 7.38 -10.42
N ALA A 27 -9.28 7.12 -11.13
CA ALA A 27 -8.47 5.91 -10.93
C ALA A 27 -7.87 5.86 -9.52
N CYS A 28 -7.43 6.99 -8.96
CA CYS A 28 -6.89 7.05 -7.61
C CYS A 28 -7.97 6.84 -6.55
N GLN A 29 -9.17 7.43 -6.74
CA GLN A 29 -10.30 7.18 -5.84
C GLN A 29 -10.77 5.72 -5.87
N ALA A 30 -10.83 5.11 -7.06
CA ALA A 30 -11.21 3.71 -7.22
C ALA A 30 -10.20 2.79 -6.52
N LEU A 31 -8.91 3.03 -6.75
CA LEU A 31 -7.82 2.32 -6.09
C LEU A 31 -7.90 2.44 -4.56
N ASP A 32 -8.08 3.65 -4.04
CA ASP A 32 -8.13 3.90 -2.60
C ASP A 32 -9.29 3.18 -1.91
N ARG A 33 -10.47 3.23 -2.53
CA ARG A 33 -11.65 2.54 -2.02
C ARG A 33 -11.44 1.03 -1.96
N GLU A 34 -10.84 0.45 -2.99
CA GLU A 34 -10.60 -1.00 -3.04
C GLU A 34 -9.48 -1.43 -2.07
N ILE A 35 -8.41 -0.65 -1.93
CA ILE A 35 -7.38 -0.87 -0.90
C ILE A 35 -7.99 -0.76 0.50
N THR A 36 -8.85 0.25 0.74
CA THR A 36 -9.54 0.42 2.03
C THR A 36 -10.43 -0.77 2.34
N ALA A 37 -11.19 -1.27 1.38
CA ALA A 37 -12.01 -2.47 1.56
C ALA A 37 -11.17 -3.71 1.89
N ALA A 38 -10.00 -3.88 1.26
CA ALA A 38 -9.06 -4.95 1.61
C ALA A 38 -8.55 -4.81 3.06
N GLN A 39 -8.29 -3.58 3.52
CA GLN A 39 -7.85 -3.34 4.90
C GLN A 39 -8.93 -3.60 5.94
N GLU A 40 -10.19 -3.26 5.63
CA GLU A 40 -11.32 -3.58 6.50
C GLU A 40 -11.46 -5.10 6.69
N GLU A 41 -11.23 -5.89 5.64
CA GLU A 41 -11.17 -7.35 5.75
C GLU A 41 -10.00 -7.79 6.65
N ALA A 42 -8.82 -7.21 6.43
CA ALA A 42 -7.61 -7.53 7.18
C ALA A 42 -7.70 -7.18 8.67
N ALA A 43 -8.59 -6.25 9.06
CA ALA A 43 -8.80 -5.88 10.46
C ALA A 43 -9.21 -7.07 11.34
N ALA A 44 -9.79 -8.13 10.76
CA ALA A 44 -10.11 -9.37 11.46
C ALA A 44 -8.87 -10.08 12.04
N LEU A 45 -7.68 -9.90 11.44
CA LEU A 45 -6.42 -10.47 11.93
C LEU A 45 -6.05 -9.99 13.34
N SER A 46 -6.54 -8.81 13.74
CA SER A 46 -6.25 -8.25 15.06
C SER A 46 -6.78 -9.10 16.21
N LYS A 47 -7.82 -9.90 15.96
CA LYS A 47 -8.54 -10.75 16.93
C LYS A 47 -7.96 -12.16 17.08
N LEU A 48 -6.92 -12.47 16.31
CA LEU A 48 -6.28 -13.79 16.33
C LEU A 48 -5.11 -13.78 17.32
N PHE A 49 -4.85 -14.95 17.92
CA PHE A 49 -3.79 -15.18 18.90
C PHE A 49 -3.98 -14.41 20.22
N ASP A 50 -5.20 -14.33 20.74
CA ASP A 50 -5.57 -13.61 21.98
C ASP A 50 -5.12 -14.33 23.29
N GLY A 51 -3.97 -15.00 23.28
CA GLY A 51 -3.24 -15.36 24.51
C GLY A 51 -3.48 -16.76 25.07
N THR A 52 -4.09 -17.68 24.32
CA THR A 52 -4.13 -19.10 24.69
C THR A 52 -2.95 -19.85 24.09
N ASN A 53 -2.08 -20.40 24.94
CA ASN A 53 -1.03 -21.36 24.57
C ASN A 53 -1.64 -22.77 24.38
N ASP A 54 -2.68 -22.86 23.55
CA ASP A 54 -3.33 -24.11 23.16
C ASP A 54 -2.99 -24.41 21.69
N GLU A 55 -2.58 -25.64 21.39
CA GLU A 55 -2.14 -26.02 20.05
C GLU A 55 -3.30 -26.01 19.04
N THR A 56 -4.51 -26.39 19.46
CA THR A 56 -5.68 -26.41 18.57
C THR A 56 -6.13 -24.99 18.24
N ALA A 57 -6.15 -24.11 19.23
CA ALA A 57 -6.43 -22.68 19.05
C ALA A 57 -5.38 -22.04 18.14
N TYR A 58 -4.09 -22.33 18.37
CA TYR A 58 -3.00 -21.82 17.52
C TYR A 58 -3.15 -22.22 16.05
N LEU A 59 -3.40 -23.51 15.76
CA LEU A 59 -3.56 -23.97 14.38
C LEU A 59 -4.82 -23.40 13.72
N THR A 60 -5.90 -23.23 14.50
CA THR A 60 -7.15 -22.62 14.03
C THR A 60 -6.93 -21.16 13.66
N ASP A 61 -6.32 -20.38 14.56
CA ASP A 61 -6.00 -18.97 14.34
C ASP A 61 -5.02 -18.78 13.18
N LEU A 62 -4.03 -19.66 13.06
CA LEU A 62 -3.09 -19.65 11.94
C LEU A 62 -3.81 -19.87 10.60
N TYR A 63 -4.69 -20.88 10.54
CA TYR A 63 -5.47 -21.19 9.33
C TYR A 63 -6.41 -20.05 8.94
N GLU A 64 -7.18 -19.51 9.89
CA GLU A 64 -8.08 -18.39 9.62
C GLU A 64 -7.31 -17.13 9.23
N GLY A 65 -6.19 -16.87 9.89
CA GLY A 65 -5.32 -15.75 9.54
C GLY A 65 -4.75 -15.85 8.13
N ILE A 66 -4.28 -17.03 7.72
CA ILE A 66 -3.82 -17.27 6.34
C ILE A 66 -4.97 -17.03 5.35
N LYS A 67 -6.18 -17.52 5.61
CA LYS A 67 -7.35 -17.26 4.74
C LYS A 67 -7.64 -15.78 4.56
N ILE A 68 -7.64 -15.03 5.66
CA ILE A 68 -7.86 -13.58 5.63
C ILE A 68 -6.76 -12.89 4.82
N LEU A 69 -5.49 -13.27 5.02
CA LEU A 69 -4.36 -12.71 4.29
C LEU A 69 -4.43 -13.02 2.78
N THR A 70 -4.77 -14.25 2.40
CA THR A 70 -4.95 -14.62 0.99
C THR A 70 -6.05 -13.78 0.34
N LYS A 71 -7.23 -13.69 0.97
CA LYS A 71 -8.34 -12.88 0.45
C LYS A 71 -7.97 -11.40 0.34
N THR A 72 -7.33 -10.84 1.37
CA THR A 72 -6.87 -9.45 1.39
C THR A 72 -5.85 -9.19 0.27
N GLY A 73 -4.89 -10.12 0.09
CA GLY A 73 -3.89 -10.04 -0.96
C GLY A 73 -4.52 -10.06 -2.35
N GLU A 74 -5.47 -10.96 -2.61
CA GLU A 74 -6.21 -11.01 -3.87
C GLU A 74 -6.97 -9.72 -4.17
N MET A 75 -7.65 -9.16 -3.15
CA MET A 75 -8.34 -7.87 -3.28
C MET A 75 -7.37 -6.74 -3.64
N PHE A 76 -6.23 -6.69 -2.95
CA PHE A 76 -5.19 -5.70 -3.20
C PHE A 76 -4.60 -5.84 -4.61
N PHE A 77 -4.21 -7.04 -5.03
CA PHE A 77 -3.66 -7.29 -6.37
C PHE A 77 -4.65 -6.92 -7.46
N LYS A 78 -5.92 -7.27 -7.29
CA LYS A 78 -6.97 -6.89 -8.24
C LYS A 78 -7.14 -5.37 -8.35
N ALA A 79 -7.10 -4.66 -7.23
CA ALA A 79 -7.18 -3.20 -7.19
C ALA A 79 -5.98 -2.56 -7.90
N ALA A 80 -4.78 -3.05 -7.61
CA ALA A 80 -3.54 -2.61 -8.24
C ALA A 80 -3.59 -2.84 -9.76
N ASP A 81 -3.86 -4.08 -10.21
CA ASP A 81 -3.97 -4.42 -11.64
C ASP A 81 -4.98 -3.55 -12.39
N SER A 82 -6.08 -3.19 -11.72
CA SER A 82 -7.17 -2.43 -12.35
C SER A 82 -6.88 -0.92 -12.42
N HIS A 83 -6.21 -0.35 -11.42
CA HIS A 83 -6.19 1.11 -11.23
C HIS A 83 -4.82 1.73 -10.94
N GLU A 84 -3.82 0.97 -10.50
CA GLU A 84 -2.50 1.48 -10.08
C GLU A 84 -1.84 2.33 -11.16
N THR A 85 -1.63 1.75 -12.34
CA THR A 85 -0.88 2.40 -13.42
C THR A 85 -1.54 3.70 -13.84
N ALA A 86 -2.86 3.69 -14.02
CA ALA A 86 -3.63 4.87 -14.41
C ALA A 86 -3.58 5.97 -13.34
N CYS A 87 -3.67 5.61 -12.05
CA CYS A 87 -3.50 6.57 -10.96
C CYS A 87 -2.08 7.16 -10.92
N LYS A 88 -1.04 6.31 -10.99
CA LYS A 88 0.37 6.73 -10.99
C LYS A 88 0.69 7.67 -12.14
N ASP A 89 0.26 7.34 -13.36
CA ASP A 89 0.52 8.15 -14.54
C ASP A 89 -0.17 9.53 -14.46
N ALA A 90 -1.40 9.57 -13.95
CA ALA A 90 -2.12 10.82 -13.72
C ALA A 90 -1.43 11.69 -12.66
N LEU A 91 -0.98 11.11 -11.54
CA LEU A 91 -0.25 11.83 -10.49
C LEU A 91 1.10 12.37 -10.99
N LYS A 92 1.84 11.59 -11.79
CA LYS A 92 3.08 12.03 -12.45
C LYS A 92 2.83 13.17 -13.43
N ALA A 93 1.80 13.07 -14.27
CA ALA A 93 1.42 14.12 -15.21
C ALA A 93 1.02 15.42 -14.49
N ALA A 94 0.36 15.30 -13.34
CA ALA A 94 0.01 16.41 -12.46
C ALA A 94 1.20 16.98 -11.66
N LYS A 95 2.38 16.33 -11.69
CA LYS A 95 3.56 16.66 -10.88
C LYS A 95 3.24 16.71 -9.38
N ASN A 96 2.32 15.86 -8.93
CA ASN A 96 1.85 15.82 -7.55
C ASN A 96 2.56 14.71 -6.78
N ASP A 97 3.83 14.96 -6.46
CA ASP A 97 4.66 13.92 -5.85
C ASP A 97 4.25 13.59 -4.41
N ASP A 98 3.59 14.52 -3.69
CA ASP A 98 3.08 14.26 -2.33
C ASP A 98 1.95 13.22 -2.37
N ALA A 99 1.06 13.33 -3.37
CA ALA A 99 0.02 12.33 -3.61
C ALA A 99 0.60 11.00 -4.12
N LEU A 100 1.67 11.04 -4.93
CA LEU A 100 2.38 9.84 -5.37
C LEU A 100 3.06 9.12 -4.19
N LEU A 101 3.62 9.87 -3.23
CA LEU A 101 4.17 9.32 -1.99
C LEU A 101 3.09 8.69 -1.10
N ALA A 102 1.94 9.35 -0.94
CA ALA A 102 0.81 8.78 -0.21
C ALA A 102 0.31 7.45 -0.81
N LEU A 103 0.41 7.30 -2.14
CA LEU A 103 0.09 6.05 -2.81
C LEU A 103 1.06 4.92 -2.46
N TYR A 104 2.37 5.19 -2.38
CA TYR A 104 3.34 4.17 -1.96
C TYR A 104 3.17 3.75 -0.50
N ASP A 105 2.82 4.67 0.41
CA ASP A 105 2.50 4.31 1.80
C ASP A 105 1.34 3.31 1.86
N ARG A 106 0.34 3.48 0.98
CA ARG A 106 -0.80 2.56 0.86
C ARG A 106 -0.43 1.19 0.33
N TYR A 107 0.53 1.09 -0.58
CA TYR A 107 0.99 -0.20 -1.10
C TYR A 107 1.72 -1.06 -0.09
N LEU A 108 2.23 -0.43 0.95
CA LEU A 108 3.03 -1.11 1.94
C LEU A 108 2.19 -1.60 3.14
N MET A 109 0.97 -1.08 3.30
CA MET A 109 0.06 -1.48 4.38
C MET A 109 -0.32 -2.98 4.39
N PRO A 110 -0.57 -3.65 3.24
CA PRO A 110 -0.79 -5.10 3.24
C PRO A 110 0.41 -5.89 3.78
N ALA A 111 1.63 -5.52 3.37
CA ALA A 111 2.86 -6.16 3.84
C ALA A 111 3.08 -5.94 5.36
N GLN A 112 2.81 -4.74 5.87
CA GLN A 112 2.81 -4.47 7.32
C GLN A 112 1.81 -5.34 8.08
N THR A 113 0.60 -5.42 7.55
CA THR A 113 -0.50 -6.15 8.18
C THR A 113 -0.19 -7.65 8.25
N ALA A 114 0.31 -8.22 7.15
CA ALA A 114 0.77 -9.61 7.10
C ALA A 114 1.92 -9.85 8.06
N LYS A 115 2.93 -8.98 8.06
CA LYS A 115 4.08 -9.10 8.96
C LYS A 115 3.68 -9.04 10.43
N ALA A 116 2.79 -8.13 10.81
CA ALA A 116 2.30 -8.03 12.19
C ALA A 116 1.59 -9.32 12.64
N PHE A 117 0.79 -9.92 11.74
CA PHE A 117 0.17 -11.22 11.98
C PHE A 117 1.21 -12.32 12.22
N PHE A 118 2.21 -12.46 11.34
CA PHE A 118 3.25 -13.49 11.51
C PHE A 118 4.14 -13.26 12.74
N LYS A 119 4.35 -12.00 13.15
CA LYS A 119 5.07 -11.68 14.41
C LYS A 119 4.30 -12.19 15.64
N LYS A 120 2.96 -12.07 15.65
CA LYS A 120 2.09 -12.67 16.68
C LYS A 120 2.12 -14.20 16.61
N ALA A 121 1.92 -14.78 15.43
CA ALA A 121 1.93 -16.23 15.21
C ALA A 121 3.24 -16.86 15.71
N ARG A 122 4.39 -16.24 15.38
CA ARG A 122 5.72 -16.63 15.87
C ARG A 122 5.81 -16.62 17.39
N SER A 123 5.26 -15.61 18.05
CA SER A 123 5.32 -15.50 19.51
C SER A 123 4.58 -16.66 20.18
N VAL A 124 3.42 -17.05 19.64
CA VAL A 124 2.68 -18.24 20.12
C VAL A 124 3.41 -19.53 19.77
N ALA A 125 3.99 -19.65 18.57
CA ALA A 125 4.77 -20.81 18.18
C ALA A 125 5.99 -21.04 19.10
N ILE A 126 6.66 -19.97 19.55
CA ILE A 126 7.73 -20.04 20.56
C ILE A 126 7.17 -20.61 21.86
N ALA A 127 6.03 -20.10 22.35
CA ALA A 127 5.40 -20.56 23.59
C ALA A 127 4.97 -22.04 23.53
N LEU A 128 4.62 -22.53 22.34
CA LEU A 128 4.27 -23.93 22.07
C LEU A 128 5.47 -24.83 21.71
N ASN A 129 6.70 -24.31 21.74
CA ASN A 129 7.92 -25.02 21.31
C ASN A 129 7.89 -25.56 19.86
N ARG A 130 7.21 -24.85 18.95
CA ARG A 130 7.06 -25.23 17.53
C ARG A 130 8.16 -24.60 16.69
N GLN A 131 9.40 -25.07 16.85
CA GLN A 131 10.57 -24.43 16.21
C GLN A 131 10.48 -24.38 14.67
N GLY A 132 9.92 -25.42 14.02
CA GLY A 132 9.74 -25.41 12.56
C GLY A 132 8.85 -24.26 12.07
N ASP A 133 7.80 -23.92 12.83
CA ASP A 133 6.91 -22.80 12.51
C ASP A 133 7.63 -21.47 12.78
N VAL A 134 8.40 -21.38 13.87
CA VAL A 134 9.22 -20.20 14.19
C VAL A 134 10.20 -19.88 13.06
N ASP A 135 10.90 -20.89 12.55
CA ASP A 135 11.87 -20.73 11.45
C ASP A 135 11.16 -20.29 10.16
N THR A 136 10.02 -20.91 9.86
CA THR A 136 9.16 -20.53 8.72
C THR A 136 8.75 -19.06 8.81
N PHE A 137 8.23 -18.62 9.95
CA PHE A 137 7.79 -17.24 10.11
C PHE A 137 8.94 -16.23 10.08
N ASN A 138 10.12 -16.59 10.59
CA ASN A 138 11.31 -15.74 10.44
C ASN A 138 11.65 -15.51 8.96
N GLN A 139 11.65 -16.59 8.16
CA GLN A 139 11.91 -16.49 6.73
C GLN A 139 10.84 -15.67 6.01
N THR A 140 9.56 -15.92 6.30
CA THR A 140 8.45 -15.17 5.71
C THR A 140 8.53 -13.67 6.03
N MET A 141 8.92 -13.29 7.26
CA MET A 141 9.11 -11.89 7.61
C MET A 141 10.24 -11.22 6.80
N VAL A 142 11.34 -11.94 6.54
CA VAL A 142 12.45 -11.45 5.69
C VAL A 142 12.00 -11.23 4.23
N GLU A 143 11.10 -12.08 3.72
CA GLU A 143 10.52 -11.92 2.39
C GLU A 143 9.65 -10.65 2.29
N PHE A 144 8.87 -10.33 3.34
CA PHE A 144 8.14 -9.06 3.40
C PHE A 144 9.09 -7.87 3.42
N ASP A 145 10.19 -7.94 4.16
CA ASP A 145 11.19 -6.86 4.20
C ASP A 145 11.81 -6.62 2.82
N THR A 146 12.13 -7.71 2.11
CA THR A 146 12.65 -7.64 0.75
C THR A 146 11.66 -6.98 -0.20
N THR A 147 10.37 -7.32 -0.08
CA THR A 147 9.29 -6.75 -0.90
C THR A 147 9.13 -5.25 -0.64
N VAL A 148 9.16 -4.82 0.63
CA VAL A 148 9.14 -3.39 1.00
C VAL A 148 10.32 -2.65 0.36
N MET A 149 11.52 -3.22 0.40
CA MET A 149 12.71 -2.61 -0.21
C MET A 149 12.60 -2.49 -1.74
N GLN A 150 11.96 -3.45 -2.42
CA GLN A 150 11.68 -3.35 -3.85
C GLN A 150 10.72 -2.20 -4.16
N ILE A 151 9.67 -2.01 -3.36
CA ILE A 151 8.73 -0.89 -3.52
C ILE A 151 9.44 0.46 -3.29
N VAL A 152 10.34 0.54 -2.31
CA VAL A 152 11.19 1.72 -2.09
C VAL A 152 12.06 2.00 -3.32
N GLY A 153 12.68 0.98 -3.92
CA GLY A 153 13.47 1.14 -5.15
C GLY A 153 12.64 1.64 -6.34
N VAL A 154 11.38 1.19 -6.46
CA VAL A 154 10.43 1.71 -7.47
C VAL A 154 10.06 3.16 -7.16
N CYS A 155 9.80 3.52 -5.91
CA CYS A 155 9.55 4.91 -5.48
C CYS A 155 10.72 5.83 -5.84
N GLU A 156 11.96 5.40 -5.56
CA GLU A 156 13.17 6.17 -5.90
C GLU A 156 13.36 6.33 -7.41
N THR A 157 12.94 5.34 -8.21
CA THR A 157 12.98 5.42 -9.68
C THR A 157 11.89 6.34 -10.24
N ASP A 158 10.70 6.29 -9.65
CA ASP A 158 9.53 7.03 -10.11
C ASP A 158 9.56 8.52 -9.71
N LEU A 159 10.31 8.90 -8.68
CA LEU A 159 10.49 10.30 -8.24
C LEU A 159 11.76 10.93 -8.83
N ALA A 160 11.58 11.84 -9.79
CA ALA A 160 12.65 12.42 -10.61
C ALA A 160 13.56 13.48 -9.92
N ALA A 161 13.50 13.67 -8.59
CA ALA A 161 14.22 14.74 -7.89
C ALA A 161 15.02 14.26 -6.66
N SER A 162 16.24 14.78 -6.49
CA SER A 162 17.13 14.54 -5.34
C SER A 162 16.50 14.84 -3.99
N ASP A 163 15.51 15.72 -3.97
CA ASP A 163 14.91 16.29 -2.78
C ASP A 163 13.78 15.39 -2.23
N LYS A 164 13.36 14.39 -3.02
CA LYS A 164 12.30 13.41 -2.66
C LYS A 164 12.83 12.01 -2.36
N LEU A 165 14.13 11.77 -2.61
CA LEU A 165 14.87 10.62 -2.11
C LEU A 165 14.77 10.43 -0.58
N PRO A 166 14.85 11.50 0.25
CA PRO A 166 14.62 11.39 1.68
C PRO A 166 13.21 10.90 2.05
N LEU A 167 12.20 11.12 1.20
CA LEU A 167 10.82 10.69 1.45
C LEU A 167 10.62 9.20 1.15
N CYS A 168 11.16 8.66 0.04
CA CYS A 168 11.19 7.20 -0.18
C CYS A 168 12.02 6.47 0.91
N LYS A 169 13.09 7.11 1.40
CA LYS A 169 13.86 6.60 2.54
C LYS A 169 13.11 6.70 3.87
N ALA A 170 12.31 7.75 4.07
CA ALA A 170 11.45 7.87 5.26
C ALA A 170 10.34 6.82 5.25
N ILE A 171 9.81 6.48 4.07
CA ILE A 171 8.95 5.30 3.88
C ILE A 171 9.72 4.09 4.38
N SER A 172 10.88 3.74 3.82
CA SER A 172 11.72 2.62 4.30
C SER A 172 11.96 2.63 5.83
N ALA A 173 12.27 3.78 6.42
CA ALA A 173 12.51 3.92 7.87
C ALA A 173 11.27 3.59 8.72
N LYS A 174 10.06 4.00 8.31
CA LYS A 174 8.81 3.61 9.00
C LYS A 174 8.61 2.09 9.02
N PHE A 175 9.04 1.38 7.98
CA PHE A 175 8.97 -0.08 7.94
C PHE A 175 10.15 -0.73 8.67
N SER A 176 11.32 -0.08 8.69
CA SER A 176 12.54 -0.44 9.43
C SER A 176 12.42 -0.29 10.96
N ASP A 177 11.58 0.60 11.47
CA ASP A 177 11.35 0.74 12.91
C ASP A 177 10.28 -0.24 13.42
N ALA A 178 9.30 -0.61 12.59
CA ALA A 178 8.43 -1.78 12.84
C ALA A 178 9.18 -3.13 12.78
N LEU A 179 10.47 -3.06 12.44
CA LEU A 179 11.39 -4.13 12.06
C LEU A 179 12.37 -4.50 13.17
N GLN A 180 12.42 -3.71 14.26
CA GLN A 180 13.20 -4.10 15.44
C GLN A 180 12.49 -5.23 16.21
N PRO A 181 13.26 -6.20 16.75
CA PRO A 181 12.72 -7.37 17.44
C PRO A 181 11.67 -7.03 18.49
#